data_AF-A0A1I5BE47-F1
#
_entry.id   AF-A0A1I5BE47-F1
#
_cell.length_a   1.000
_cell.length_b   1.000
_cell.length_c   1.000
_cell.angle_alpha   90.00
_cell.angle_beta   90.00
_cell.angle_gamma   90.00
#
_symmetry.space_group_name_H-M   'P 1'
#
loop_
_entity.id
_entity.type
_entity.pdbx_description
1 polymer ?
#
loop_
_entity_poly.entity_id
_entity_poly.type
_entity_poly.pdbx_seq_one_letter_code
_entity_poly.pdbx_strand_id
1 'polypeptide(L)' 'MRHPASALGALCREALVEVDPDHAQVDYGYDVQDNLSRVTDPRNLVTRYLYTGFDELETLTSPDTGL' A
#
# COMPACT_ATOMS: atom_id res chain seq x y z
N MET A 1 -22.50 44.14 -4.28
CA MET A 1 -22.06 44.02 -2.87
C MET A 1 -23.17 43.34 -2.07
N ARG A 2 -22.91 42.16 -1.50
CA ARG A 2 -23.79 41.48 -0.52
C ARG A 2 -22.93 40.53 0.33
N HIS A 3 -22.76 40.84 1.61
CA HIS A 3 -22.38 39.92 2.69
C HIS A 3 -23.64 39.09 3.10
N PRO A 4 -23.60 37.88 3.71
CA PRO A 4 -22.87 37.51 4.96
C PRO A 4 -22.25 36.07 4.90
N ALA A 5 -21.52 35.49 5.86
CA ALA A 5 -21.46 35.61 7.31
C ALA A 5 -20.09 35.15 7.86
N SER A 6 -19.65 35.73 8.97
CA SER A 6 -18.58 35.22 9.82
C SER A 6 -19.00 33.94 10.55
N ALA A 7 -18.12 32.93 10.61
CA ALA A 7 -17.61 32.28 11.83
C ALA A 7 -17.21 30.81 11.61
N LEU A 8 -16.01 30.49 12.12
CA LEU A 8 -15.57 29.18 12.63
C LEU A 8 -15.54 27.98 11.66
N GLY A 9 -14.36 27.67 11.13
CA GLY A 9 -14.12 26.35 10.54
C GLY A 9 -12.86 26.25 9.69
N ALA A 10 -11.83 25.65 10.28
CA ALA A 10 -10.71 24.98 9.60
C ALA A 10 -9.76 25.85 8.76
N LEU A 11 -8.80 26.47 9.46
CA LEU A 11 -7.42 26.48 8.99
C LEU A 11 -6.96 25.03 8.76
N CYS A 12 -7.06 24.54 7.53
CA CYS A 12 -6.26 23.40 7.05
C CYS A 12 -5.91 23.69 5.58
N ARG A 13 -5.10 24.73 5.35
CA ARG A 13 -4.53 25.04 4.04
C ARG A 13 -3.10 24.53 3.93
N GLU A 14 -2.81 23.39 4.55
CA GLU A 14 -1.45 22.81 4.61
C GLU A 14 -1.52 21.29 4.58
N ALA A 15 -2.16 20.74 3.55
CA ALA A 15 -1.78 19.43 3.07
C ALA A 15 -1.53 19.62 1.59
N LEU A 16 -0.36 20.18 1.28
CA LEU A 16 0.25 19.93 -0.01
C LEU A 16 0.23 18.43 -0.15
N VAL A 17 -0.66 18.01 -1.02
CA VAL A 17 -0.66 16.70 -1.63
C VAL A 17 0.70 16.61 -2.34
N GLU A 18 1.75 16.27 -1.60
CA GLU A 18 2.72 15.28 -2.07
C GLU A 18 1.93 13.97 -2.21
N VAL A 19 1.02 13.94 -3.19
CA VAL A 19 0.85 12.71 -3.94
C VAL A 19 2.19 12.60 -4.64
N ASP A 20 3.04 11.71 -4.14
CA ASP A 20 4.07 11.10 -4.96
C ASP A 20 3.48 10.92 -6.36
N PRO A 21 4.05 11.54 -7.41
CA PRO A 21 3.43 11.59 -8.73
C PRO A 21 3.20 10.20 -9.36
N ASP A 22 3.69 9.15 -8.72
CA ASP A 22 3.56 7.76 -9.14
C ASP A 22 2.28 7.06 -8.68
N HIS A 23 1.51 7.57 -7.70
CA HIS A 23 0.43 6.79 -7.06
C HIS A 23 0.89 5.34 -6.80
N ALA A 24 2.08 5.17 -6.22
CA ALA A 24 2.71 3.88 -6.03
C ALA A 24 1.80 2.95 -5.20
N GLN A 25 1.00 2.14 -5.89
CA GLN A 25 0.07 1.19 -5.28
C GLN A 25 0.79 -0.14 -5.06
N VAL A 26 0.77 -0.61 -3.80
CA VAL A 26 1.24 -1.94 -3.43
C VAL A 26 0.02 -2.80 -3.09
N ASP A 27 -0.12 -3.95 -3.75
CA ASP A 27 -1.20 -4.90 -3.49
C ASP A 27 -0.70 -6.11 -2.71
N TYR A 28 -1.43 -6.48 -1.66
CA TYR A 28 -1.15 -7.60 -0.77
C TYR A 28 -2.17 -8.72 -1.00
N GLY A 29 -1.69 -9.96 -1.05
CA GLY A 29 -2.52 -11.16 -1.12
C GLY A 29 -2.23 -12.09 0.04
N TYR A 30 -3.27 -12.73 0.55
CA TYR A 30 -3.21 -13.64 1.69
C TYR A 30 -3.68 -15.05 1.30
N ASP A 31 -3.16 -16.09 1.95
CA ASP A 31 -3.65 -17.45 1.79
C ASP A 31 -4.88 -17.73 2.70
N VAL A 32 -5.35 -18.98 2.72
CA VAL A 32 -6.53 -19.41 3.50
C VAL A 32 -6.31 -19.43 5.02
N GLN A 33 -5.06 -19.28 5.47
CA GLN A 33 -4.66 -19.21 6.88
C GLN A 33 -4.32 -17.77 7.29
N ASP A 34 -4.65 -16.79 6.44
CA ASP A 34 -4.32 -15.36 6.62
C ASP A 34 -2.81 -15.05 6.58
N ASN A 35 -1.97 -15.92 6.00
CA ASN A 35 -0.56 -15.62 5.78
C ASN A 35 -0.34 -14.79 4.52
N LEU A 36 0.62 -13.86 4.56
CA LEU A 36 0.98 -13.02 3.42
C LEU A 36 1.60 -13.87 2.29
N SER A 37 0.84 -14.17 1.25
CA SER A 37 1.28 -15.05 0.15
C SER A 37 1.82 -14.31 -1.07
N ARG A 38 1.48 -13.02 -1.22
CA ARG A 38 1.86 -12.22 -2.39
C ARG A 38 1.98 -10.74 -2.06
N VAL A 39 3.01 -10.11 -2.63
CA VAL A 39 3.14 -8.64 -2.72
C VAL A 39 3.31 -8.27 -4.20
N THR A 40 2.55 -7.29 -4.69
CA THR A 40 2.74 -6.69 -6.02
C THR A 40 3.13 -5.24 -5.84
N ASP A 41 4.30 -4.87 -6.33
CA ASP A 41 4.83 -3.50 -6.28
C ASP A 41 4.27 -2.65 -7.44
N PRO A 42 4.33 -1.31 -7.34
CA PRO A 42 3.89 -0.37 -8.38
C PRO A 42 4.43 -0.65 -9.79
N ARG A 43 5.61 -1.28 -9.91
CA ARG A 43 6.18 -1.70 -11.20
C ARG A 43 5.58 -3.01 -11.72
N ASN A 44 4.50 -3.47 -11.09
CA ASN A 44 3.79 -4.72 -11.34
C ASN A 44 4.66 -5.98 -11.14
N LEU A 45 5.72 -5.87 -10.34
CA LEU A 45 6.59 -6.97 -9.97
C LEU A 45 6.01 -7.72 -8.78
N VAL A 46 6.06 -9.06 -8.84
CA VAL A 46 5.38 -9.92 -7.87
C VAL A 46 6.39 -10.70 -7.02
N THR A 47 6.37 -10.46 -5.73
CA THR A 47 7.03 -11.34 -4.74
C THR A 47 6.01 -12.33 -4.20
N ARG A 48 6.38 -13.61 -4.15
CA ARG A 48 5.53 -14.71 -3.65
C ARG A 48 6.17 -15.40 -2.45
N TYR A 49 5.33 -15.78 -1.51
CA TYR A 49 5.68 -16.52 -0.31
C TYR A 49 4.87 -17.82 -0.28
N LEU A 50 5.55 -18.95 -0.08
CA LEU A 50 4.90 -20.22 0.21
C LEU A 50 5.25 -20.62 1.64
N TYR A 51 4.23 -21.00 2.39
CA TYR A 51 4.35 -21.50 3.75
C TYR A 51 4.09 -23.01 3.79
N THR A 52 4.74 -23.69 4.72
CA THR A 52 4.43 -25.08 5.06
C THR A 52 3.08 -25.16 5.78
N GLY A 53 2.59 -26.38 6.05
CA GLY A 53 1.42 -26.60 6.89
C GLY A 53 1.60 -26.24 8.38
N PHE A 54 2.78 -25.73 8.77
CA PHE A 54 3.09 -25.26 10.12
C PHE A 54 3.36 -23.74 10.17
N ASP A 55 2.92 -22.99 9.16
CA ASP A 55 3.12 -21.53 9.02
C ASP A 55 4.60 -21.10 8.92
N GLU A 56 5.48 -22.01 8.53
CA GLU A 56 6.90 -21.72 8.30
C GLU A 56 7.13 -21.32 6.84
N LEU A 57 7.88 -20.24 6.58
CA LEU A 57 8.23 -19.83 5.22
C LEU A 57 9.12 -20.90 4.56
N GLU A 58 8.60 -21.54 3.51
CA GLU A 58 9.30 -22.57 2.74
C GLU A 58 10.03 -21.96 1.54
N THR A 59 9.37 -21.07 0.81
CA THR A 59 9.91 -20.50 -0.43
C THR A 59 9.57 -19.02 -0.56
N LEU A 60 10.56 -18.24 -0.98
CA LEU A 60 10.41 -16.86 -1.45
C LEU A 60 10.83 -16.79 -2.92
N THR A 61 10.00 -16.19 -3.77
CA THR A 61 10.33 -15.94 -5.18
C THR A 61 10.09 -14.47 -5.51
N SER A 62 11.12 -13.77 -5.99
CA SER A 62 11.04 -12.38 -6.42
C SER A 62 11.79 -12.19 -7.75
N PRO A 63 11.19 -11.56 -8.78
CA PRO A 63 11.86 -11.28 -10.04
C PRO A 63 12.93 -10.18 -9.91
N ASP A 64 12.80 -9.32 -8.90
CA ASP A 64 13.73 -8.21 -8.64
C ASP A 64 14.82 -8.62 -7.62
N THR A 65 14.85 -9.90 -7.21
CA THR A 65 15.73 -10.44 -6.15
C THR A 65 15.71 -9.56 -4.90
N GLY A 66 14.57 -9.42 -4.22
CA GLY A 66 14.48 -8.79 -2.89
C GLY A 66 15.26 -9.51 -1.77
N LEU A 67 16.54 -9.82 -2.03
CA LEU A 67 17.61 -10.29 -1.16
C LEU A 67 18.75 -9.25 -1.16
#